data_AF-A0A1A8DPN8-F1
#
_entry.id   AF-A0A1A8DPN8-F1
#
_cell.length_a   1.000
_cell.length_b   1.000
_cell.length_c   1.000
_cell.angle_alpha   90.00
_cell.angle_beta   90.00
_cell.angle_gamma   90.00
#
_symmetry.space_group_name_H-M   'P 1'
#
loop_
_entity.id
_entity.type
_entity.pdbx_description
1 polymer ?
#
loop_
_entity_poly.entity_id
_entity_poly.type
_entity_poly.pdbx_seq_one_letter_code
_entity_poly.pdbx_strand_id
1 'polypeptide(L)'
;EPLTFPSVVDLIQFYQKRSLAQYNSKLDTRLLYPVSRYRQQAGMEVDIDAVGEQLRIFQDQYKEKSQEYDRLFEELNQTSQELQSKRTAIEAFSEIIRIFEEECETQERYSKEYIDMFLTLDSGTKTDKIQSNSDELQSTVEEIHNSKKVLEEELKSKALAHMEVDMKMNSLKPDLVQLRKIRDQYLLWLTQQGTRQSQIKDWLGIRDDEEDPYTLEDDTHQEERTWYVGGMRRKEAEELLKGRRDGTFLIRDSQTQRGSFACSVVVDGDVKHCVIYRTSTGYGFAEPYNLYSSLRELVLHYRHTSLIQHNQQLNVTLAWPALSQQSS
;
A
#
# COMPACT_ATOMS: atom_id res chain seq x y z
N GLU A 1 -43.58 -13.30 27.75
CA GLU A 1 -44.53 -12.40 27.05
C GLU A 1 -43.75 -11.47 26.14
N PRO A 2 -44.23 -11.14 24.93
CA PRO A 2 -43.56 -10.15 24.09
C PRO A 2 -43.64 -8.78 24.79
N LEU A 3 -42.48 -8.19 25.09
CA LEU A 3 -42.38 -6.86 25.69
C LEU A 3 -42.87 -5.83 24.67
N THR A 4 -44.10 -5.33 24.86
CA THR A 4 -44.66 -4.24 24.06
C THR A 4 -44.35 -2.91 24.75
N PHE A 5 -43.62 -2.04 24.07
CA PHE A 5 -43.30 -0.70 24.55
C PHE A 5 -44.19 0.32 23.83
N PRO A 6 -44.74 1.33 24.53
CA PRO A 6 -45.61 2.34 23.93
C PRO A 6 -44.84 3.38 23.10
N SER A 7 -43.53 3.53 23.32
CA SER A 7 -42.66 4.37 22.48
C SER A 7 -41.23 3.86 22.45
N VAL A 8 -40.45 4.31 21.45
CA VAL A 8 -39.01 4.03 21.37
C VAL A 8 -38.27 4.63 22.56
N VAL A 9 -38.73 5.76 23.09
CA VAL A 9 -38.13 6.40 24.27
C VAL A 9 -38.26 5.49 25.50
N ASP A 10 -39.43 4.89 25.69
CA ASP A 10 -39.70 3.98 26.81
C ASP A 10 -38.90 2.67 26.68
N LEU A 11 -38.71 2.18 25.45
CA LEU A 11 -37.83 1.04 25.18
C LEU A 11 -36.39 1.34 25.58
N ILE A 12 -35.86 2.49 25.18
CA ILE A 12 -34.48 2.89 25.51
C ILE A 12 -34.32 3.11 27.02
N GLN A 13 -35.28 3.75 27.69
CA GLN A 13 -35.26 3.95 29.14
C GLN A 13 -35.37 2.63 29.93
N PHE A 14 -36.13 1.66 29.40
CA PHE A 14 -36.24 0.34 30.01
C PHE A 14 -34.89 -0.41 29.97
N TYR A 15 -34.22 -0.43 28.81
CA TYR A 15 -32.91 -1.08 28.64
C TYR A 15 -31.70 -0.24 29.12
N GLN A 16 -31.92 1.01 29.52
CA GLN A 16 -30.98 1.75 30.36
C GLN A 16 -30.90 1.15 31.78
N LYS A 17 -32.04 0.72 32.33
CA LYS A 17 -32.14 0.19 33.69
C LYS A 17 -32.00 -1.33 33.76
N ARG A 18 -32.37 -2.05 32.70
CA ARG A 18 -32.35 -3.52 32.63
C ARG A 18 -31.41 -4.03 31.55
N SER A 19 -30.81 -5.20 31.79
CA SER A 19 -29.92 -5.83 30.83
C SER A 19 -30.68 -6.29 29.58
N LEU A 20 -30.06 -6.09 28.42
CA LEU A 20 -30.50 -6.63 27.13
C LEU A 20 -30.47 -8.17 27.10
N ALA A 21 -29.86 -8.82 28.11
CA ALA A 21 -29.88 -10.27 28.30
C ALA A 21 -31.29 -10.87 28.34
N GLN A 22 -32.28 -10.07 28.74
CA GLN A 22 -33.70 -10.46 28.76
C GLN A 22 -34.28 -10.69 27.36
N TYR A 23 -33.69 -10.07 26.34
CA TYR A 23 -34.07 -10.22 24.94
C TYR A 23 -33.11 -11.15 24.19
N ASN A 24 -31.81 -11.03 24.45
CA ASN A 24 -30.78 -11.87 23.86
C ASN A 24 -29.71 -12.18 24.90
N SER A 25 -29.60 -13.45 25.30
CA SER A 25 -28.67 -13.91 26.33
C SER A 25 -27.18 -13.65 26.00
N LYS A 26 -26.84 -13.36 24.73
CA LYS A 26 -25.49 -12.96 24.31
C LYS A 26 -25.17 -11.48 24.55
N LEU A 27 -26.16 -10.66 24.88
CA LEU A 27 -26.02 -9.21 25.05
C LEU A 27 -26.31 -8.83 26.51
N ASP A 28 -25.46 -9.28 27.44
CA ASP A 28 -25.56 -8.88 28.85
C ASP A 28 -24.97 -7.49 29.10
N THR A 29 -25.58 -6.49 28.48
CA THR A 29 -25.17 -5.09 28.58
C THR A 29 -26.41 -4.20 28.72
N ARG A 30 -26.20 -2.98 29.25
CA ARG A 30 -27.24 -1.94 29.39
C ARG A 30 -26.89 -0.75 28.53
N LEU A 31 -27.88 0.05 28.16
CA LEU A 31 -27.70 1.24 27.33
C LEU A 31 -27.18 2.43 28.15
N LEU A 32 -25.95 2.35 28.67
CA LEU A 32 -25.43 3.28 29.69
C LEU A 32 -25.02 4.67 29.15
N TYR A 33 -24.51 4.73 27.92
CA TYR A 33 -23.86 5.94 27.40
C TYR A 33 -24.53 6.39 26.09
N PRO A 34 -25.57 7.24 26.16
CA PRO A 34 -26.19 7.78 24.96
C PRO A 34 -25.22 8.73 24.26
N VAL A 35 -24.97 8.48 22.98
CA VAL A 35 -24.23 9.41 22.12
C VAL A 35 -25.16 10.59 21.81
N SER A 36 -24.99 11.70 22.54
CA SER A 36 -25.82 12.88 22.37
C SER A 36 -25.40 13.68 21.14
N ARG A 37 -26.36 13.95 20.25
CA ARG A 37 -26.22 14.90 19.13
C ARG A 37 -25.84 16.32 19.58
N TYR A 38 -26.07 16.64 20.85
CA TYR A 38 -25.81 17.96 21.44
C TYR A 38 -24.45 18.06 22.16
N ARG A 39 -23.73 16.95 22.35
CA ARG A 39 -22.42 16.99 23.03
C ARG A 39 -21.36 17.74 22.23
N GLN A 40 -21.55 17.91 20.93
CA GLN A 40 -20.74 18.76 20.05
C GLN A 40 -21.16 20.25 20.05
N GLN A 41 -22.33 20.60 20.59
CA GLN A 41 -22.85 21.98 20.59
C GLN A 41 -22.53 22.76 21.89
N ALA A 42 -22.19 22.07 22.99
CA ALA A 42 -21.86 22.73 24.25
C ALA A 42 -20.40 23.23 24.25
N GLY A 43 -20.12 24.27 23.47
CA GLY A 43 -18.81 24.94 23.51
C GLY A 43 -18.52 25.98 22.42
N MET A 44 -19.36 26.11 21.40
CA MET A 44 -19.06 27.02 20.28
C MET A 44 -20.26 27.91 19.95
N GLU A 45 -20.48 28.96 20.74
CA GLU A 45 -20.95 30.23 20.18
C GLU A 45 -19.74 30.83 19.44
N VAL A 46 -19.43 30.33 18.24
CA VAL A 46 -18.35 30.87 17.42
C VAL A 46 -18.96 31.30 16.10
N ASP A 47 -18.59 32.52 15.69
CA ASP A 47 -18.91 33.11 14.40
C ASP A 47 -18.60 32.14 13.24
N ILE A 48 -19.55 31.96 12.33
CA ILE A 48 -19.48 30.99 11.22
C ILE A 48 -18.27 31.32 10.33
N ASP A 49 -17.97 32.60 10.13
CA ASP A 49 -16.84 33.06 9.32
C ASP A 49 -15.49 32.78 10.01
N ALA A 50 -15.42 32.85 11.35
CA ALA A 50 -14.22 32.50 12.10
C ALA A 50 -13.93 30.98 12.04
N VAL A 51 -14.96 30.15 12.07
CA VAL A 51 -14.83 28.69 11.86
C VAL A 51 -14.43 28.37 10.43
N GLY A 52 -14.92 29.13 9.45
CA GLY A 52 -14.52 29.04 8.05
C GLY A 52 -13.04 29.34 7.81
N GLU A 53 -12.51 30.41 8.41
CA GLU A 53 -11.08 30.74 8.28
C GLU A 53 -10.19 29.71 8.99
N GLN A 54 -10.63 29.16 10.12
CA GLN A 54 -9.92 28.04 10.77
C GLN A 54 -9.92 26.77 9.89
N LEU A 55 -11.05 26.45 9.25
CA LEU A 55 -11.13 25.32 8.30
C LEU A 55 -10.14 25.51 7.14
N ARG A 56 -10.02 26.73 6.60
CA ARG A 56 -9.07 27.05 5.53
C ARG A 56 -7.62 26.81 5.96
N ILE A 57 -7.24 27.28 7.15
CA ILE A 57 -5.88 27.06 7.70
C ILE A 57 -5.59 25.56 7.88
N PHE A 58 -6.54 24.79 8.42
CA PHE A 58 -6.36 23.34 8.57
C PHE A 58 -6.30 22.62 7.22
N GLN A 59 -7.07 23.07 6.23
CA GLN A 59 -7.05 22.51 4.88
C GLN A 59 -5.71 22.79 4.18
N ASP A 60 -5.17 24.00 4.31
CA ASP A 60 -3.86 24.37 3.76
C ASP A 60 -2.75 23.53 4.41
N GLN A 61 -2.77 23.39 5.74
CA GLN A 61 -1.81 22.54 6.47
C GLN A 61 -1.92 21.06 6.09
N TYR A 62 -3.14 20.56 5.88
CA TYR A 62 -3.36 19.19 5.40
C TYR A 62 -2.80 19.01 3.99
N LYS A 63 -3.05 19.96 3.07
CA LYS A 63 -2.55 19.91 1.69
C LYS A 63 -1.02 19.91 1.66
N GLU A 64 -0.37 20.78 2.43
CA GLU A 64 1.08 20.86 2.53
C GLU A 64 1.69 19.55 3.06
N LYS A 65 1.16 19.03 4.18
CA LYS A 65 1.62 17.75 4.75
C LYS A 65 1.34 16.55 3.84
N SER A 66 0.23 16.57 3.09
CA SER A 66 -0.10 15.50 2.13
C SER A 66 0.90 15.51 0.98
N GLN A 67 1.21 16.68 0.42
CA GLN A 67 2.22 16.82 -0.64
C GLN A 67 3.62 16.43 -0.17
N GLU A 68 3.97 16.73 1.08
CA GLU A 68 5.22 16.24 1.69
C GLU A 68 5.22 14.71 1.80
N TYR A 69 4.14 14.11 2.26
CA TYR A 69 3.99 12.66 2.35
C TYR A 69 4.10 11.99 0.97
N ASP A 70 3.43 12.52 -0.05
CA ASP A 70 3.46 11.98 -1.41
C ASP A 70 4.87 12.03 -2.01
N ARG A 71 5.60 13.14 -1.82
CA ARG A 71 7.00 13.26 -2.23
C ARG A 71 7.90 12.24 -1.54
N LEU A 72 7.76 12.08 -0.23
CA LEU A 72 8.52 11.09 0.54
C LEU A 72 8.17 9.66 0.11
N PHE A 73 6.91 9.39 -0.24
CA PHE A 73 6.47 8.09 -0.73
C PHE A 73 7.06 7.75 -2.10
N GLU A 74 7.09 8.72 -3.03
CA GLU A 74 7.75 8.56 -4.33
C GLU A 74 9.25 8.28 -4.16
N GLU A 75 9.92 9.05 -3.30
CA GLU A 75 11.35 8.84 -2.99
C GLU A 75 11.61 7.47 -2.37
N LEU A 76 10.76 7.02 -1.44
CA LEU A 76 10.84 5.70 -0.82
C LEU A 76 10.73 4.59 -1.88
N ASN A 77 9.75 4.71 -2.79
CA ASN A 77 9.52 3.70 -3.81
C ASN A 77 10.68 3.64 -4.82
N GLN A 78 11.20 4.80 -5.24
CA GLN A 78 12.36 4.91 -6.12
C GLN A 78 13.62 4.31 -5.47
N THR A 79 13.91 4.70 -4.22
CA THR A 79 15.08 4.18 -3.49
C THR A 79 14.99 2.69 -3.21
N SER A 80 13.78 2.16 -2.96
CA SER A 80 13.54 0.72 -2.81
C SER A 80 13.86 -0.06 -4.09
N GLN A 81 13.43 0.44 -5.26
CA GLN A 81 13.78 -0.16 -6.56
C GLN A 81 15.29 -0.16 -6.80
N GLU A 82 15.96 0.96 -6.53
CA GLU A 82 17.42 1.08 -6.68
C GLU A 82 18.18 0.15 -5.73
N LEU A 83 17.73 0.03 -4.48
CA LEU A 83 18.29 -0.92 -3.51
C LEU A 83 18.18 -2.35 -4.02
N GLN A 84 17.04 -2.72 -4.60
CA GLN A 84 16.83 -4.05 -5.17
C GLN A 84 17.77 -4.30 -6.36
N SER A 85 17.88 -3.34 -7.29
CA SER A 85 18.81 -3.46 -8.42
C SER A 85 20.27 -3.60 -7.95
N LYS A 86 20.70 -2.84 -6.95
CA LYS A 86 22.05 -2.96 -6.38
C LYS A 86 22.28 -4.30 -5.69
N ARG A 87 21.29 -4.86 -4.98
CA ARG A 87 21.39 -6.19 -4.39
C ARG A 87 21.61 -7.27 -5.44
N THR A 88 20.82 -7.26 -6.50
CA THR A 88 20.99 -8.21 -7.61
C THR A 88 22.36 -8.05 -8.29
N ALA A 89 22.86 -6.82 -8.42
CA ALA A 89 24.21 -6.60 -8.93
C ALA A 89 25.31 -7.17 -8.01
N ILE A 90 25.17 -7.02 -6.68
CA ILE A 90 26.11 -7.60 -5.70
C ILE A 90 26.08 -9.13 -5.73
N GLU A 91 24.91 -9.75 -5.88
CA GLU A 91 24.77 -11.19 -6.06
C GLU A 91 25.46 -11.66 -7.34
N ALA A 92 25.27 -10.95 -8.45
CA ALA A 92 25.97 -11.24 -9.71
C ALA A 92 27.50 -11.09 -9.58
N PHE A 93 27.99 -10.03 -8.92
CA PHE A 93 29.42 -9.89 -8.62
C PHE A 93 29.96 -11.02 -7.76
N SER A 94 29.17 -11.48 -6.78
CA SER A 94 29.56 -12.61 -5.92
C SER A 94 29.69 -13.90 -6.71
N GLU A 95 28.77 -14.14 -7.64
CA GLU A 95 28.81 -15.31 -8.52
C GLU A 95 29.98 -15.23 -9.53
N ILE A 96 30.26 -14.04 -10.07
CA ILE A 96 31.42 -13.81 -10.93
C ILE A 96 32.71 -14.13 -10.17
N ILE A 97 32.88 -13.58 -8.95
CA ILE A 97 34.05 -13.85 -8.11
C ILE A 97 34.20 -15.36 -7.86
N ARG A 98 33.10 -16.05 -7.54
CA ARG A 98 33.08 -17.51 -7.33
C ARG A 98 33.60 -18.27 -8.56
N ILE A 99 33.15 -17.90 -9.76
CA ILE A 99 33.60 -18.53 -11.02
C ILE A 99 35.09 -18.27 -11.25
N PHE A 100 35.56 -17.04 -11.02
CA PHE A 100 36.98 -16.72 -11.18
C PHE A 100 37.86 -17.44 -10.14
N GLU A 101 37.40 -17.61 -8.90
CA GLU A 101 38.09 -18.40 -7.87
C GLU A 101 38.20 -19.87 -8.29
N GLU A 102 37.12 -20.46 -8.82
CA GLU A 102 37.14 -21.83 -9.38
C GLU A 102 38.12 -21.96 -10.57
N GLU A 103 38.20 -20.95 -11.43
CA GLU A 103 39.14 -20.92 -12.55
C GLU A 103 40.59 -20.80 -12.07
N CYS A 104 40.84 -19.98 -11.04
CA CYS A 104 42.15 -19.89 -10.38
C CYS A 104 42.57 -21.24 -9.78
N GLU A 105 41.68 -21.92 -9.04
CA GLU A 105 41.96 -23.23 -8.46
C GLU A 105 42.24 -24.30 -9.53
N THR A 106 41.49 -24.26 -10.63
CA THR A 106 41.63 -25.18 -11.75
C THR A 106 42.97 -24.95 -12.48
N GLN A 107 43.31 -23.70 -12.76
CA GLN A 107 44.58 -23.31 -13.37
C GLN A 107 45.77 -23.67 -12.46
N GLU A 108 45.67 -23.46 -11.14
CA GLU A 108 46.67 -23.92 -10.18
C GLU A 108 46.85 -25.43 -10.23
N ARG A 109 45.76 -26.20 -10.24
CA ARG A 109 45.81 -27.67 -10.28
C ARG A 109 46.49 -28.17 -11.55
N TYR A 110 46.09 -27.65 -12.72
CA TYR A 110 46.75 -27.98 -13.99
C TYR A 110 48.21 -27.55 -14.01
N SER A 111 48.55 -26.37 -13.48
CA SER A 111 49.94 -25.91 -13.43
C SER A 111 50.81 -26.81 -12.56
N LYS A 112 50.31 -27.26 -11.39
CA LYS A 112 51.01 -28.19 -10.49
C LYS A 112 51.22 -29.55 -11.16
N GLU A 113 50.21 -30.10 -11.82
CA GLU A 113 50.34 -31.36 -12.58
C GLU A 113 51.29 -31.23 -13.77
N TYR A 114 51.28 -30.09 -14.47
CA TYR A 114 52.17 -29.82 -15.58
C TYR A 114 53.62 -29.68 -15.11
N ILE A 115 53.84 -28.95 -14.02
CA ILE A 115 55.16 -28.79 -13.38
C ILE A 115 55.66 -30.15 -12.89
N ASP A 116 54.85 -30.92 -12.17
CA ASP A 116 55.23 -32.26 -11.68
C ASP A 116 55.63 -33.21 -12.83
N MET A 117 54.90 -33.14 -13.94
CA MET A 117 55.19 -33.93 -15.15
C MET A 117 56.44 -33.45 -15.92
N PHE A 118 56.81 -32.15 -15.83
CA PHE A 118 57.91 -31.54 -16.60
C PHE A 118 59.13 -31.10 -15.78
N LEU A 119 59.16 -31.31 -14.46
CA LEU A 119 60.32 -31.08 -13.58
C LEU A 119 61.57 -31.92 -13.94
N THR A 120 61.50 -32.74 -14.99
CA THR A 120 62.63 -33.47 -15.58
C THR A 120 63.36 -32.71 -16.70
N LEU A 121 62.81 -31.60 -17.22
CA LEU A 121 63.38 -30.87 -18.36
C LEU A 121 63.38 -29.34 -18.17
N ASP A 122 64.56 -28.75 -18.34
CA ASP A 122 64.94 -27.34 -18.18
C ASP A 122 64.05 -26.35 -18.96
N SER A 123 62.90 -25.98 -18.40
CA SER A 123 61.82 -25.25 -19.09
C SER A 123 61.29 -24.02 -18.34
N GLY A 124 62.18 -23.29 -17.65
CA GLY A 124 61.85 -22.10 -16.83
C GLY A 124 61.05 -21.00 -17.56
N THR A 125 61.22 -20.82 -18.87
CA THR A 125 60.48 -19.79 -19.62
C THR A 125 58.99 -20.07 -19.80
N LYS A 126 58.54 -21.33 -19.68
CA LYS A 126 57.10 -21.67 -19.73
C LYS A 126 56.44 -21.57 -18.36
N THR A 127 57.16 -21.89 -17.29
CA THR A 127 56.69 -21.70 -15.92
C THR A 127 56.47 -20.22 -15.61
N ASP A 128 57.36 -19.34 -16.08
CA ASP A 128 57.21 -17.88 -15.89
C ASP A 128 55.96 -17.32 -16.58
N LYS A 129 55.59 -17.84 -17.76
CA LYS A 129 54.37 -17.43 -18.48
C LYS A 129 53.08 -17.89 -17.79
N ILE A 130 53.10 -19.08 -17.19
CA ILE A 130 51.96 -19.61 -16.43
C ILE A 130 51.78 -18.80 -15.14
N GLN A 131 52.89 -18.46 -14.47
CA GLN A 131 52.88 -17.63 -13.27
C GLN A 131 52.36 -16.21 -13.57
N SER A 132 52.85 -15.57 -14.64
CA SER A 132 52.38 -14.24 -15.06
C SER A 132 50.88 -14.19 -15.36
N ASN A 133 50.33 -15.24 -15.98
CA ASN A 133 48.88 -15.33 -16.26
C ASN A 133 48.08 -15.55 -14.96
N SER A 134 48.62 -16.31 -14.00
CA SER A 134 48.01 -16.47 -12.68
C SER A 134 47.95 -15.13 -11.93
N ASP A 135 49.03 -14.36 -11.98
CA ASP A 135 49.11 -13.05 -11.31
C ASP A 135 48.14 -12.03 -11.93
N GLU A 136 47.98 -12.02 -13.27
CA GLU A 136 46.99 -11.18 -13.96
C GLU A 136 45.54 -11.56 -13.61
N LEU A 137 45.24 -12.86 -13.51
CA LEU A 137 43.93 -13.36 -13.11
C LEU A 137 43.61 -12.95 -11.66
N GLN A 138 44.59 -13.08 -10.76
CA GLN A 138 44.44 -12.72 -9.35
C GLN A 138 44.24 -11.20 -9.18
N SER A 139 44.97 -10.38 -9.93
CA SER A 139 44.76 -8.92 -9.96
C SER A 139 43.36 -8.56 -10.44
N THR A 140 42.86 -9.25 -11.47
CA THR A 140 41.50 -9.02 -11.99
C THR A 140 40.43 -9.37 -10.96
N VAL A 141 40.60 -10.46 -10.21
CA VAL A 141 39.70 -10.84 -9.11
C VAL A 141 39.70 -9.80 -8.00
N GLU A 142 40.86 -9.28 -7.63
CA GLU A 142 40.98 -8.26 -6.59
C GLU A 142 40.30 -6.93 -7.00
N GLU A 143 40.37 -6.55 -8.28
CA GLU A 143 39.62 -5.41 -8.83
C GLU A 143 38.09 -5.60 -8.76
N ILE A 144 37.60 -6.79 -9.10
CA ILE A 144 36.17 -7.13 -9.01
C ILE A 144 35.71 -7.12 -7.55
N HIS A 145 36.52 -7.66 -6.63
CA HIS A 145 36.25 -7.65 -5.20
C HIS A 145 36.17 -6.22 -4.64
N ASN A 146 37.08 -5.35 -5.06
CA ASN A 146 37.06 -3.93 -4.70
C ASN A 146 35.81 -3.21 -5.25
N SER A 147 35.43 -3.50 -6.50
CA SER A 147 34.22 -2.95 -7.12
C SER A 147 32.94 -3.39 -6.39
N LYS A 148 32.86 -4.67 -5.99
CA LYS A 148 31.77 -5.20 -5.17
C LYS A 148 31.68 -4.49 -3.82
N LYS A 149 32.82 -4.30 -3.14
CA LYS A 149 32.87 -3.66 -1.81
C LYS A 149 32.35 -2.22 -1.85
N VAL A 150 32.72 -1.44 -2.87
CA VAL A 150 32.20 -0.08 -3.07
C VAL A 150 30.68 -0.10 -3.23
N LEU A 151 30.16 -1.05 -4.03
CA LEU A 151 28.72 -1.18 -4.25
C LEU A 151 27.96 -1.58 -2.96
N GLU A 152 28.56 -2.42 -2.12
CA GLU A 152 28.03 -2.79 -0.79
C GLU A 152 27.98 -1.60 0.18
N GLU A 153 29.02 -0.77 0.21
CA GLU A 153 29.05 0.45 1.02
C GLU A 153 28.00 1.46 0.56
N GLU A 154 27.84 1.64 -0.76
CA GLU A 154 26.78 2.48 -1.31
C GLU A 154 25.37 1.94 -1.01
N LEU A 155 25.18 0.61 -1.08
CA LEU A 155 23.92 -0.04 -0.72
C LEU A 155 23.58 0.25 0.75
N LYS A 156 24.56 0.11 1.64
CA LYS A 156 24.40 0.39 3.07
C LYS A 156 24.04 1.85 3.33
N SER A 157 24.72 2.79 2.66
CA SER A 157 24.42 4.22 2.77
C SER A 157 23.00 4.54 2.30
N LYS A 158 22.59 4.01 1.13
CA LYS A 158 21.22 4.22 0.61
C LYS A 158 20.15 3.56 1.48
N ALA A 159 20.44 2.40 2.09
CA ALA A 159 19.51 1.72 2.98
C ALA A 159 19.22 2.53 4.26
N LEU A 160 20.24 3.21 4.81
CA LEU A 160 20.07 4.12 5.94
C LEU A 160 19.20 5.33 5.58
N ALA A 161 19.43 5.94 4.41
CA ALA A 161 18.61 7.04 3.92
C ALA A 161 17.14 6.60 3.71
N HIS A 162 16.91 5.42 3.11
CA HIS A 162 15.57 4.85 2.95
C HIS A 162 14.85 4.65 4.30
N MET A 163 15.57 4.18 5.33
CA MET A 163 15.02 4.03 6.67
C MET A 163 14.67 5.37 7.33
N GLU A 164 15.45 6.43 7.06
CA GLU A 164 15.14 7.78 7.54
C GLU A 164 13.87 8.34 6.89
N VAL A 165 13.68 8.14 5.58
CA VAL A 165 12.46 8.53 4.86
C VAL A 165 11.24 7.80 5.41
N ASP A 166 11.34 6.49 5.64
CA ASP A 166 10.26 5.70 6.24
C ASP A 166 9.89 6.18 7.66
N MET A 167 10.89 6.54 8.49
CA MET A 167 10.63 7.14 9.81
C MET A 167 9.89 8.48 9.71
N LYS A 168 10.31 9.36 8.79
CA LYS A 168 9.64 10.64 8.56
C LYS A 168 8.19 10.44 8.11
N MET A 169 7.94 9.53 7.16
CA MET A 169 6.58 9.18 6.74
C MET A 169 5.73 8.65 7.89
N ASN A 170 6.27 7.75 8.71
CA ASN A 170 5.55 7.18 9.84
C ASN A 170 5.25 8.22 10.93
N SER A 171 6.05 9.29 11.04
CA SER A 171 5.76 10.44 11.91
C SER A 171 4.67 11.36 11.34
N LEU A 172 4.56 11.49 10.01
CA LEU A 172 3.57 12.34 9.33
C LEU A 172 2.18 11.70 9.23
N LYS A 173 2.10 10.36 9.12
CA LYS A 173 0.83 9.61 9.07
C LYS A 173 -0.17 9.99 10.18
N PRO A 174 0.20 9.98 11.49
CA PRO A 174 -0.75 10.33 12.54
C PRO A 174 -1.23 11.79 12.45
N ASP A 175 -0.34 12.71 12.07
CA ASP A 175 -0.66 14.13 11.87
C ASP A 175 -1.69 14.32 10.75
N LEU A 176 -1.52 13.65 9.61
CA LEU A 176 -2.47 13.68 8.51
C LEU A 176 -3.85 13.15 8.91
N VAL A 177 -3.89 12.03 9.66
CA VAL A 177 -5.14 11.47 10.17
C VAL A 177 -5.83 12.41 11.16
N GLN A 178 -5.07 13.08 12.03
CA GLN A 178 -5.62 14.06 12.95
C GLN A 178 -6.19 15.28 12.23
N LEU A 179 -5.44 15.84 11.28
CA LEU A 179 -5.90 16.97 10.46
C LEU A 179 -7.17 16.62 9.68
N ARG A 180 -7.25 15.42 9.10
CA ARG A 180 -8.47 14.93 8.42
C ARG A 180 -9.65 14.85 9.38
N LYS A 181 -9.46 14.29 10.59
CA LYS A 181 -10.52 14.21 11.61
C LYS A 181 -11.01 15.58 12.05
N ILE A 182 -10.10 16.53 12.24
CA ILE A 182 -10.43 17.91 12.60
C ILE A 182 -11.21 18.57 11.45
N ARG A 183 -10.73 18.46 10.22
CA ARG A 183 -11.44 18.96 9.02
C ARG A 183 -12.86 18.41 8.94
N ASP A 184 -13.03 17.10 9.05
CA ASP A 184 -14.33 16.45 8.95
C ASP A 184 -15.27 16.90 10.10
N GLN A 185 -14.74 17.15 11.29
CA GLN A 185 -15.50 17.70 12.41
C GLN A 185 -15.99 19.13 12.14
N TYR A 186 -15.14 19.98 11.54
CA TYR A 186 -15.50 21.36 11.17
C TYR A 186 -16.51 21.40 10.02
N LEU A 187 -16.34 20.53 9.01
CA LEU A 187 -17.30 20.38 7.91
C LEU A 187 -18.67 19.92 8.43
N LEU A 188 -18.71 18.97 9.35
CA LEU A 188 -19.94 18.50 9.98
C LEU A 188 -20.62 19.63 10.76
N TRP A 189 -19.84 20.43 11.51
CA TRP A 189 -20.36 21.56 12.26
C TRP A 189 -20.95 22.64 11.33
N LEU A 190 -20.22 23.03 10.27
CA LEU A 190 -20.69 24.03 9.30
C LEU A 190 -21.96 23.58 8.56
N THR A 191 -22.06 22.27 8.25
CA THR A 191 -23.24 21.68 7.63
C THR A 191 -24.44 21.70 8.59
N GLN A 192 -24.22 21.45 9.89
CA GLN A 192 -25.27 21.52 10.91
C GLN A 192 -25.79 22.95 11.15
N GLN A 193 -24.96 23.97 10.94
CA GLN A 193 -25.36 25.38 11.03
C GLN A 193 -26.09 25.90 9.76
N GLY A 194 -26.25 25.06 8.73
CA GLY A 194 -26.93 25.45 7.49
C GLY A 194 -26.10 26.35 6.56
N THR A 195 -24.77 26.32 6.69
CA THR A 195 -23.86 27.09 5.83
C THR A 195 -24.01 26.67 4.37
N ARG A 196 -24.00 27.64 3.44
CA ARG A 196 -24.13 27.33 2.01
C ARG A 196 -22.91 26.55 1.52
N GLN A 197 -23.15 25.51 0.73
CA GLN A 197 -22.09 24.68 0.13
C GLN A 197 -21.07 25.49 -0.67
N SER A 198 -21.46 26.63 -1.25
CA SER A 198 -20.55 27.54 -1.94
C SER A 198 -19.51 28.18 -1.01
N GLN A 199 -19.90 28.57 0.21
CA GLN A 199 -18.98 29.17 1.19
C GLN A 199 -18.01 28.13 1.76
N ILE A 200 -18.49 26.90 1.94
CA ILE A 200 -17.64 25.77 2.33
C ILE A 200 -16.63 25.45 1.22
N LYS A 201 -17.07 25.47 -0.05
CA LYS A 201 -16.20 25.26 -1.22
C LYS A 201 -15.13 26.35 -1.35
N ASP A 202 -15.49 27.61 -1.11
CA ASP A 202 -14.56 28.74 -1.10
C ASP A 202 -13.50 28.60 0.01
N TRP A 203 -13.89 28.19 1.22
CA TRP A 203 -12.94 27.94 2.32
C TRP A 203 -12.06 26.70 2.10
N LEU A 204 -12.54 25.71 1.35
CA LEU A 204 -11.74 24.56 0.92
C LEU A 204 -10.76 24.91 -0.20
N GLY A 205 -10.84 26.11 -0.78
CA GLY A 205 -9.89 26.60 -1.78
C GLY A 205 -9.96 25.84 -3.11
N ILE A 206 -11.11 25.22 -3.42
CA ILE A 206 -11.34 24.56 -4.72
C ILE A 206 -11.55 25.67 -5.76
N ARG A 207 -10.45 26.21 -6.28
CA ARG A 207 -10.49 26.92 -7.57
C ARG A 207 -10.82 25.87 -8.62
N ASP A 208 -11.88 26.11 -9.39
CA ASP A 208 -12.49 25.21 -10.38
C ASP A 208 -11.57 24.71 -11.53
N ASP A 209 -10.24 24.82 -11.42
CA ASP A 209 -9.28 24.46 -12.47
C ASP A 209 -8.28 23.34 -12.09
N GLU A 210 -8.30 22.85 -10.84
CA GLU A 210 -7.69 21.56 -10.50
C GLU A 210 -8.83 20.63 -10.02
N GLU A 211 -9.41 19.88 -10.97
CA GLU A 211 -10.06 18.62 -10.63
C GLU A 211 -8.99 17.71 -10.01
N ASP A 212 -8.72 17.89 -8.72
CA ASP A 212 -8.06 16.92 -7.88
C ASP A 212 -8.91 15.64 -7.94
N PRO A 213 -8.44 14.55 -8.59
CA PRO A 213 -9.19 13.31 -8.76
C PRO A 213 -9.59 12.64 -7.43
N TYR A 214 -9.17 13.20 -6.29
CA TYR A 214 -9.43 12.68 -4.95
C TYR A 214 -10.47 13.46 -4.14
N THR A 215 -10.98 14.60 -4.60
CA THR A 215 -11.84 15.46 -3.76
C THR A 215 -13.36 15.27 -3.91
N LEU A 216 -13.82 14.50 -4.90
CA LEU A 216 -15.27 14.20 -5.07
C LEU A 216 -15.61 12.70 -5.16
N GLU A 217 -14.66 11.81 -4.90
CA GLU A 217 -14.87 10.35 -4.92
C GLU A 217 -14.49 9.64 -3.61
N ASP A 218 -14.55 10.37 -2.50
CA ASP A 218 -14.24 9.81 -1.18
C ASP A 218 -15.38 8.95 -0.61
N ASP A 219 -16.61 8.97 -1.17
CA ASP A 219 -17.69 8.07 -0.69
C ASP A 219 -17.82 6.78 -1.53
N THR A 220 -17.37 6.78 -2.78
CA THR A 220 -17.66 5.66 -3.69
C THR A 220 -16.85 4.41 -3.37
N HIS A 221 -15.69 4.50 -2.72
CA HIS A 221 -14.89 3.32 -2.34
C HIS A 221 -15.02 2.97 -0.85
N GLN A 222 -15.57 3.88 -0.04
CA GLN A 222 -15.73 3.69 1.40
C GLN A 222 -16.85 2.71 1.74
N GLU A 223 -17.90 2.69 0.93
CA GLU A 223 -18.99 1.75 1.07
C GLU A 223 -18.62 0.42 0.42
N GLU A 224 -18.51 -0.66 1.19
CA GLU A 224 -18.23 -2.00 0.63
C GLU A 224 -19.22 -2.38 -0.49
N ARG A 225 -20.44 -1.85 -0.46
CA ARG A 225 -21.52 -2.12 -1.42
C ARG A 225 -21.24 -1.64 -2.85
N THR A 226 -20.28 -0.74 -3.05
CA THR A 226 -19.99 -0.17 -4.37
C THR A 226 -19.02 -1.01 -5.20
N TRP A 227 -18.29 -1.93 -4.56
CA TRP A 227 -17.34 -2.83 -5.21
C TRP A 227 -17.52 -4.29 -4.79
N TYR A 228 -18.11 -4.60 -3.64
CA TYR A 228 -18.35 -5.96 -3.19
C TYR A 228 -19.72 -6.48 -3.63
N VAL A 229 -19.72 -7.53 -4.47
CA VAL A 229 -20.93 -8.13 -5.06
C VAL A 229 -21.32 -9.48 -4.41
N GLY A 230 -20.57 -9.95 -3.40
CA GLY A 230 -20.81 -11.24 -2.76
C GLY A 230 -20.67 -12.44 -3.71
N GLY A 231 -21.62 -13.38 -3.65
CA GLY A 231 -21.59 -14.68 -4.35
C GLY A 231 -21.73 -14.66 -5.88
N MET A 232 -21.31 -13.59 -6.55
CA MET A 232 -21.34 -13.45 -8.01
C MET A 232 -20.40 -14.44 -8.71
N ARG A 233 -20.83 -15.00 -9.83
CA ARG A 233 -20.02 -15.92 -10.63
C ARG A 233 -19.05 -15.18 -11.53
N ARG A 234 -17.96 -15.86 -11.93
CA ARG A 234 -16.96 -15.30 -12.85
C ARG A 234 -17.57 -14.72 -14.13
N LYS A 235 -18.49 -15.45 -14.77
CA LYS A 235 -19.13 -15.04 -16.02
C LYS A 235 -20.00 -13.79 -15.86
N GLU A 236 -20.72 -13.69 -14.75
CA GLU A 236 -21.57 -12.52 -14.45
C GLU A 236 -20.73 -11.27 -14.24
N ALA A 237 -19.58 -11.41 -13.57
CA ALA A 237 -18.61 -10.32 -13.41
C ALA A 237 -18.02 -9.88 -14.76
N GLU A 238 -17.68 -10.83 -15.64
CA GLU A 238 -17.18 -10.53 -16.99
C GLU A 238 -18.22 -9.77 -17.83
N GLU A 239 -19.50 -10.16 -17.76
CA GLU A 239 -20.60 -9.47 -18.45
C GLU A 239 -20.83 -8.05 -17.92
N LEU A 240 -20.76 -7.84 -16.61
CA LEU A 240 -20.99 -6.53 -15.99
C LEU A 240 -19.85 -5.53 -16.26
N LEU A 241 -18.62 -6.03 -16.33
CA LEU A 241 -17.42 -5.25 -16.59
C LEU A 241 -17.12 -5.07 -18.09
N LYS A 242 -17.81 -5.81 -18.97
CA LYS A 242 -17.59 -5.74 -20.42
C LYS A 242 -17.86 -4.34 -20.96
N GLY A 243 -16.87 -3.78 -21.67
CA GLY A 243 -16.97 -2.44 -22.25
C GLY A 243 -16.93 -1.29 -21.24
N ARG A 244 -16.58 -1.57 -19.97
CA ARG A 244 -16.27 -0.54 -18.98
C ARG A 244 -14.83 -0.04 -19.20
N ARG A 245 -14.51 1.11 -18.60
CA ARG A 245 -13.17 1.71 -18.66
C ARG A 245 -12.15 0.86 -17.90
N ASP A 246 -10.88 0.96 -18.28
CA ASP A 246 -9.79 0.31 -17.56
C ASP A 246 -9.73 0.78 -16.10
N GLY A 247 -9.40 -0.14 -15.20
CA GLY A 247 -9.43 0.08 -13.75
C GLY A 247 -10.82 -0.03 -13.12
N THR A 248 -11.87 -0.33 -13.90
CA THR A 248 -13.17 -0.69 -13.32
C THR A 248 -13.10 -2.08 -12.69
N PHE A 249 -13.49 -2.19 -11.41
CA PHE A 249 -13.32 -3.41 -10.64
C PHE A 249 -14.51 -3.75 -9.75
N LEU A 250 -14.57 -5.02 -9.36
CA LEU A 250 -15.45 -5.55 -8.31
C LEU A 250 -14.79 -6.71 -7.58
N ILE A 251 -15.19 -6.95 -6.34
CA ILE A 251 -14.77 -8.08 -5.52
C ILE A 251 -15.96 -9.00 -5.27
N ARG A 252 -15.75 -10.29 -5.53
CA ARG A 252 -16.74 -11.36 -5.36
C ARG A 252 -16.19 -12.49 -4.51
N ASP A 253 -17.06 -13.35 -4.00
CA ASP A 253 -16.64 -14.57 -3.33
C ASP A 253 -15.90 -15.50 -4.30
N SER A 254 -14.81 -16.11 -3.83
CA SER A 254 -14.10 -17.10 -4.63
C SER A 254 -14.92 -18.38 -4.75
N GLN A 255 -15.16 -18.82 -5.98
CA GLN A 255 -15.88 -20.06 -6.26
C GLN A 255 -14.97 -21.30 -6.12
N THR A 256 -13.67 -21.10 -6.27
CA THR A 256 -12.67 -22.17 -6.26
C THR A 256 -12.11 -22.41 -4.85
N GLN A 257 -12.09 -21.38 -3.99
CA GLN A 257 -11.48 -21.45 -2.67
C GLN A 257 -12.41 -20.89 -1.60
N ARG A 258 -12.95 -21.77 -0.74
CA ARG A 258 -13.84 -21.37 0.35
C ARG A 258 -13.13 -20.44 1.32
N GLY A 259 -13.76 -19.30 1.62
CA GLY A 259 -13.24 -18.30 2.56
C GLY A 259 -12.18 -17.36 1.99
N SER A 260 -11.98 -17.37 0.66
CA SER A 260 -11.17 -16.39 -0.09
C SER A 260 -12.05 -15.60 -1.05
N PHE A 261 -11.52 -14.51 -1.58
CA PHE A 261 -12.22 -13.61 -2.50
C PHE A 261 -11.57 -13.62 -3.89
N ALA A 262 -12.27 -13.08 -4.87
CA ALA A 262 -11.74 -12.85 -6.21
C ALA A 262 -12.01 -11.40 -6.60
N CYS A 263 -10.98 -10.70 -7.04
CA CYS A 263 -11.08 -9.37 -7.64
C CYS A 263 -11.18 -9.55 -9.16
N SER A 264 -12.19 -8.94 -9.76
CA SER A 264 -12.38 -8.88 -11.22
C SER A 264 -12.16 -7.42 -11.64
N VAL A 265 -11.25 -7.16 -12.59
CA VAL A 265 -10.85 -5.82 -13.00
C VAL A 265 -10.64 -5.73 -14.51
N VAL A 266 -11.01 -4.61 -15.12
CA VAL A 266 -10.76 -4.33 -16.55
C VAL A 266 -9.34 -3.82 -16.75
N VAL A 267 -8.59 -4.47 -17.64
CA VAL A 267 -7.21 -4.13 -18.02
C VAL A 267 -7.10 -4.21 -19.54
N ASP A 268 -6.69 -3.12 -20.17
CA ASP A 268 -6.55 -3.02 -21.63
C ASP A 268 -7.81 -3.48 -22.39
N GLY A 269 -9.00 -3.15 -21.85
CA GLY A 269 -10.30 -3.55 -22.39
C GLY A 269 -10.75 -4.99 -22.10
N ASP A 270 -9.91 -5.81 -21.47
CA ASP A 270 -10.21 -7.20 -21.08
C ASP A 270 -10.46 -7.35 -19.58
N VAL A 271 -11.39 -8.23 -19.19
CA VAL A 271 -11.64 -8.53 -17.77
C VAL A 271 -10.65 -9.59 -17.26
N LYS A 272 -9.81 -9.21 -16.30
CA LYS A 272 -8.88 -10.10 -15.59
C LYS A 272 -9.41 -10.42 -14.19
N HIS A 273 -8.97 -11.57 -13.65
CA HIS A 273 -9.39 -12.06 -12.34
C HIS A 273 -8.18 -12.46 -11.52
N CYS A 274 -8.06 -11.95 -10.29
CA CYS A 274 -7.04 -12.32 -9.32
C CYS A 274 -7.68 -12.77 -8.00
N VAL A 275 -7.06 -13.73 -7.33
CA VAL A 275 -7.54 -14.25 -6.04
C VAL A 275 -7.01 -13.34 -4.93
N ILE A 276 -7.88 -12.97 -3.99
CA ILE A 276 -7.52 -12.32 -2.75
C ILE A 276 -7.59 -13.38 -1.64
N TYR A 277 -6.43 -13.68 -1.07
CA TYR A 277 -6.29 -14.61 0.03
C TYR A 277 -6.68 -13.95 1.35
N ARG A 278 -7.36 -14.70 2.20
CA ARG A 278 -7.61 -14.34 3.59
C ARG A 278 -6.75 -15.23 4.47
N THR A 279 -5.78 -14.62 5.14
CA THR A 279 -4.83 -15.29 6.04
C THR A 279 -4.97 -14.79 7.47
N SER A 280 -4.19 -15.36 8.40
CA SER A 280 -4.12 -14.87 9.78
C SER A 280 -3.48 -13.48 9.91
N THR A 281 -2.61 -13.10 8.97
CA THR A 281 -1.93 -11.79 8.96
C THR A 281 -2.73 -10.70 8.27
N GLY A 282 -3.73 -11.07 7.44
CA GLY A 282 -4.56 -10.13 6.71
C GLY A 282 -5.02 -10.64 5.35
N TYR A 283 -5.40 -9.70 4.50
CA TYR A 283 -5.82 -9.89 3.11
C TYR A 283 -4.70 -9.50 2.14
N GLY A 284 -4.62 -10.17 0.99
CA GLY A 284 -3.64 -9.83 -0.05
C GLY A 284 -3.77 -10.68 -1.31
N PHE A 285 -3.07 -10.29 -2.37
CA PHE A 285 -3.07 -11.00 -3.66
C PHE A 285 -2.02 -12.13 -3.74
N ALA A 286 -0.96 -12.05 -2.94
CA ALA A 286 0.11 -13.04 -2.87
C ALA A 286 0.85 -12.94 -1.52
N GLU A 287 1.43 -14.05 -1.03
CA GLU A 287 2.42 -14.01 0.05
C GLU A 287 3.75 -13.43 -0.47
N PRO A 288 4.50 -12.63 0.32
CA PRO A 288 4.28 -12.26 1.73
C PRO A 288 3.38 -11.02 1.95
N TYR A 289 2.74 -10.49 0.89
CA TYR A 289 2.03 -9.20 0.89
C TYR A 289 0.57 -9.27 1.41
N ASN A 290 0.26 -10.22 2.30
CA ASN A 290 -1.03 -10.32 2.98
C ASN A 290 -1.09 -9.39 4.21
N LEU A 291 -0.92 -8.10 3.95
CA LEU A 291 -0.62 -7.07 4.95
C LEU A 291 -1.85 -6.25 5.38
N TYR A 292 -2.99 -6.39 4.69
CA TYR A 292 -4.15 -5.52 4.92
C TYR A 292 -5.10 -6.10 5.95
N SER A 293 -5.53 -5.30 6.92
CA SER A 293 -6.42 -5.75 8.00
C SER A 293 -7.86 -6.01 7.54
N SER A 294 -8.25 -5.45 6.40
CA SER A 294 -9.58 -5.63 5.79
C SER A 294 -9.52 -5.55 4.25
N LEU A 295 -10.55 -6.09 3.57
CA LEU A 295 -10.73 -5.92 2.12
C LEU A 295 -10.80 -4.45 1.72
N ARG A 296 -11.45 -3.62 2.56
CA ARG A 296 -11.55 -2.18 2.34
C ARG A 296 -10.17 -1.52 2.29
N GLU A 297 -9.31 -1.81 3.26
CA GLU A 297 -7.96 -1.26 3.31
C GLU A 297 -7.13 -1.69 2.10
N LEU A 298 -7.27 -2.95 1.68
CA LEU A 298 -6.67 -3.46 0.45
C LEU A 298 -7.14 -2.64 -0.77
N VAL A 299 -8.44 -2.44 -0.93
CA VAL A 299 -9.00 -1.66 -2.05
C VAL A 299 -8.48 -0.23 -2.06
N LEU A 300 -8.45 0.43 -0.90
CA LEU A 300 -7.96 1.81 -0.77
C LEU A 300 -6.47 1.94 -1.13
N HIS A 301 -5.66 0.93 -0.81
CA HIS A 301 -4.25 0.90 -1.20
C HIS A 301 -4.09 0.73 -2.72
N TYR A 302 -4.72 -0.30 -3.31
CA TYR A 302 -4.57 -0.58 -4.75
C TYR A 302 -5.36 0.37 -5.66
N ARG A 303 -6.11 1.32 -5.10
CA ARG A 303 -6.59 2.50 -5.83
C ARG A 303 -5.42 3.36 -6.32
N HIS A 304 -4.38 3.51 -5.52
CA HIS A 304 -3.22 4.36 -5.81
C HIS A 304 -2.01 3.54 -6.26
N THR A 305 -1.95 2.26 -5.86
CA THR A 305 -0.83 1.37 -6.19
C THR A 305 -1.23 0.37 -7.28
N SER A 306 -0.44 0.31 -8.36
CA SER A 306 -0.68 -0.63 -9.46
C SER A 306 -0.55 -2.09 -9.00
N LEU A 307 -1.38 -2.96 -9.59
CA LEU A 307 -1.33 -4.41 -9.37
C LEU A 307 -0.16 -5.10 -10.10
N ILE A 308 0.63 -4.35 -10.87
CA ILE A 308 1.78 -4.86 -11.64
C ILE A 308 2.80 -5.59 -10.77
N GLN A 309 2.91 -5.19 -9.50
CA GLN A 309 3.80 -5.81 -8.51
C GLN A 309 3.45 -7.29 -8.22
N HIS A 310 2.21 -7.71 -8.45
CA HIS A 310 1.75 -9.10 -8.24
C HIS A 310 1.69 -9.88 -9.55
N ASN A 311 1.41 -9.20 -10.66
CA ASN A 311 1.35 -9.80 -11.98
C ASN A 311 1.63 -8.75 -13.05
N GLN A 312 2.65 -8.98 -13.88
CA GLN A 312 3.03 -8.07 -14.98
C GLN A 312 1.90 -7.81 -15.99
N GLN A 313 0.90 -8.69 -16.07
CA GLN A 313 -0.29 -8.53 -16.91
C GLN A 313 -1.40 -7.67 -16.27
N LEU A 314 -1.21 -7.17 -15.05
CA LEU A 314 -2.16 -6.35 -14.31
C LEU A 314 -1.59 -4.94 -14.08
N ASN A 315 -1.17 -4.25 -15.14
CA ASN A 315 -0.74 -2.86 -15.04
C ASN A 315 -1.94 -1.91 -14.92
N VAL A 316 -2.67 -2.04 -13.81
CA VAL A 316 -3.90 -1.30 -13.54
C VAL A 316 -4.03 -1.02 -12.04
N THR A 317 -4.74 0.04 -11.70
CA THR A 317 -5.20 0.32 -10.33
C THR A 317 -6.68 0.00 -10.17
N LEU A 318 -7.13 -0.20 -8.93
CA LEU A 318 -8.55 -0.35 -8.58
C LEU A 318 -9.21 1.03 -8.52
N ALA A 319 -9.31 1.69 -9.67
CA ALA A 319 -9.70 3.09 -9.77
C ALA A 319 -11.22 3.32 -9.69
N TRP A 320 -12.03 2.40 -10.24
CA TRP A 320 -13.47 2.62 -10.41
C TRP A 320 -14.31 1.45 -9.87
N PRO A 321 -15.07 1.61 -8.77
CA PRO A 321 -15.96 0.59 -8.25
C PRO A 321 -17.09 0.35 -9.25
N ALA A 322 -17.33 -0.90 -9.64
CA ALA A 322 -18.30 -1.22 -10.69
C ALA A 322 -19.75 -0.79 -10.37
N LEU A 323 -20.08 -0.58 -9.10
CA LEU A 323 -21.42 -0.20 -8.62
C LEU A 323 -21.50 1.22 -8.06
N SER A 324 -20.43 2.03 -8.13
CA SER A 324 -20.55 3.46 -7.80
C SER A 324 -21.47 4.12 -8.82
N GLN A 325 -22.52 4.81 -8.36
CA GLN A 325 -23.55 5.38 -9.25
C GLN A 325 -22.92 6.15 -10.41
N GLN A 326 -23.19 5.70 -11.64
CA GLN A 326 -22.92 6.51 -12.81
C GLN A 326 -23.90 7.67 -12.77
N SER A 327 -23.42 8.87 -12.44
CA SER A 327 -24.12 10.10 -12.78
C SER A 327 -24.42 10.06 -14.28
N SER A 328 -25.69 9.84 -14.61
CA SER A 328 -26.22 9.90 -15.97
C SER A 328 -26.45 11.34 -16.38
#